data_AF-A0A968NNU2-F1
#
_entry.id   AF-A0A968NNU2-F1
#
_cell.length_a   1.000
_cell.length_b   1.000
_cell.length_c   1.000
_cell.angle_alpha   90.00
_cell.angle_beta   90.00
_cell.angle_gamma   90.00
#
_symmetry.space_group_name_H-M   'P 1'
#
loop_
_entity.id
_entity.type
_entity.pdbx_description
1 polymer ?
#
loop_
_entity_poly.entity_id
_entity_poly.type
_entity_poly.pdbx_seq_one_letter_code
_entity_poly.pdbx_strand_id
1 'polypeptide(L)'
;MLPHLADAHGLPTHRHPSSIFARPLSPEAAWNNIIHLLRLPRVMVLTETDAFAATYAKATQGKAIRGNLVPDAHLAALLQLHGVKRLYSTDSDFRKFEFLEVIHPFD
;
A
#
# COMPACT_ATOMS: atom_id res chain seq x y z
N MET A 1 -18.29 10.97 -41.86
CA MET A 1 -16.87 10.69 -41.55
C MET A 1 -16.34 11.86 -40.71
N LEU A 2 -16.49 11.75 -39.38
CA LEU A 2 -15.98 12.73 -38.41
C LEU A 2 -14.90 12.01 -37.59
N PRO A 3 -13.67 12.53 -37.47
CA PRO A 3 -12.69 11.94 -36.59
C PRO A 3 -13.03 12.29 -35.13
N HIS A 4 -12.94 11.23 -34.32
CA HIS A 4 -13.13 11.15 -32.89
C HIS A 4 -12.14 12.05 -32.13
N LEU A 5 -12.67 12.86 -31.22
CA LEU A 5 -11.93 13.69 -30.27
C LEU A 5 -10.99 12.81 -29.44
N ALA A 6 -9.70 13.12 -29.50
CA ALA A 6 -8.69 12.53 -28.64
C ALA A 6 -8.95 12.94 -27.18
N ASP A 7 -9.18 11.94 -26.32
CA ASP A 7 -9.32 12.13 -24.89
C ASP A 7 -8.03 12.66 -24.27
N ALA A 8 -8.23 13.67 -23.45
CA ALA A 8 -7.22 14.46 -22.79
C ALA A 8 -6.77 13.83 -21.46
N HIS A 9 -5.58 14.28 -21.02
CA HIS A 9 -5.03 14.22 -19.66
C HIS A 9 -4.24 12.96 -19.26
N GLY A 10 -2.99 12.93 -19.69
CA GLY A 10 -1.92 12.12 -19.10
C GLY A 10 -1.53 12.59 -17.69
N LEU A 11 -2.39 12.30 -16.70
CA LEU A 11 -1.93 12.22 -15.32
C LEU A 11 -1.04 10.97 -15.18
N PRO A 12 0.11 11.03 -14.50
CA PRO A 12 0.92 9.85 -14.23
C PRO A 12 0.14 8.92 -13.31
N THR A 13 -0.63 8.01 -13.91
CA THR A 13 -1.18 6.87 -13.20
C THR A 13 0.00 5.96 -12.87
N HIS A 14 0.15 5.65 -11.58
CA HIS A 14 1.18 4.73 -11.09
C HIS A 14 0.92 3.34 -11.68
N ARG A 15 1.44 3.10 -12.88
CA ARG A 15 1.40 1.81 -13.55
C ARG A 15 2.72 1.14 -13.28
N HIS A 16 2.71 0.12 -12.43
CA HIS A 16 3.77 -0.86 -12.45
C HIS A 16 3.84 -1.44 -13.87
N PRO A 17 5.03 -1.57 -14.49
CA PRO A 17 5.14 -2.13 -15.83
C PRO A 17 4.42 -3.47 -15.90
N SER A 18 3.63 -3.74 -16.93
CA SER A 18 2.98 -5.05 -17.09
C SER A 18 3.98 -6.20 -17.27
N SER A 19 5.29 -5.90 -17.35
CA SER A 19 6.39 -6.83 -17.58
C SER A 19 7.21 -7.20 -16.34
N ILE A 20 6.86 -6.73 -15.14
CA ILE A 20 7.60 -7.12 -13.90
C ILE A 20 7.52 -8.62 -13.61
N PHE A 21 6.47 -9.30 -14.08
CA PHE A 21 6.32 -10.75 -13.93
C PHE A 21 6.38 -11.45 -15.27
N ALA A 22 7.34 -12.35 -15.45
CA ALA A 22 7.50 -13.14 -16.67
C ALA A 22 6.28 -14.04 -16.97
N ARG A 23 5.54 -14.44 -15.93
CA ARG A 23 4.29 -15.21 -16.01
C ARG A 23 3.35 -14.74 -14.90
N PRO A 24 2.51 -13.72 -15.13
CA PRO A 24 1.54 -13.28 -14.14
C PRO A 24 0.50 -14.38 -13.88
N LEU A 25 -0.01 -14.44 -12.64
CA LEU A 25 -1.14 -15.32 -12.32
C LEU A 25 -2.40 -14.85 -13.05
N SER A 26 -3.31 -15.80 -13.34
CA SER A 26 -4.67 -15.42 -13.73
C SER A 26 -5.36 -14.71 -12.56
N PRO A 27 -6.33 -13.82 -12.82
CA PRO A 27 -7.09 -13.15 -11.75
C PRO A 27 -7.72 -14.14 -10.76
N GLU A 28 -8.21 -15.27 -11.25
CA GLU A 28 -8.78 -16.35 -10.44
C GLU A 28 -7.73 -16.99 -9.50
N ALA A 29 -6.56 -17.33 -10.05
CA ALA A 29 -5.48 -17.91 -9.24
C ALA A 29 -4.95 -16.93 -8.19
N ALA A 30 -4.82 -15.64 -8.55
CA ALA A 30 -4.44 -14.59 -7.62
C ALA A 30 -5.47 -14.42 -6.50
N TRP A 31 -6.77 -14.45 -6.83
CA TRP A 31 -7.84 -14.36 -5.84
C TRP A 31 -7.86 -15.56 -4.89
N ASN A 32 -7.67 -16.78 -5.41
CA ASN A 32 -7.59 -17.98 -4.59
C ASN A 32 -6.44 -17.92 -3.57
N ASN A 33 -5.30 -17.33 -3.93
CA ASN A 33 -4.21 -17.09 -2.98
C ASN A 33 -4.65 -16.15 -1.84
N ILE A 34 -5.36 -15.07 -2.14
CA ILE A 34 -5.89 -14.15 -1.12
C ILE A 34 -6.84 -14.88 -0.19
N ILE A 35 -7.78 -15.66 -0.72
CA ILE A 35 -8.73 -16.44 0.09
C ILE A 35 -8.01 -17.43 1.00
N HIS A 36 -6.95 -18.09 0.52
CA HIS A 36 -6.15 -18.98 1.36
C HIS A 36 -5.44 -18.24 2.50
N LEU A 37 -4.86 -17.08 2.23
CA LEU A 37 -4.23 -16.25 3.27
C LEU A 37 -5.25 -15.82 4.33
N LEU A 38 -6.43 -15.37 3.91
CA LEU A 38 -7.50 -14.92 4.81
C LEU A 38 -8.07 -16.04 5.70
N ARG A 39 -7.85 -17.32 5.34
CA ARG A 39 -8.27 -18.48 6.15
C ARG A 39 -7.26 -18.88 7.21
N LEU A 40 -6.06 -18.31 7.21
CA LEU A 40 -5.05 -18.63 8.21
C LEU A 40 -5.44 -18.06 9.59
N PRO A 41 -5.27 -18.81 10.69
CA PRO A 41 -5.75 -18.41 12.01
C PRO A 41 -5.04 -17.18 12.61
N ARG A 42 -3.93 -16.75 12.00
CA ARG A 42 -3.11 -15.61 12.46
C ARG A 42 -3.12 -14.44 11.48
N VAL A 43 -3.98 -14.49 10.46
CA VAL A 43 -4.15 -13.40 9.49
C VAL A 43 -5.36 -12.58 9.89
N MET A 44 -5.21 -11.26 9.82
CA MET A 44 -6.25 -10.30 10.14
C MET A 44 -6.23 -9.20 9.08
N VAL A 45 -7.43 -8.81 8.62
CA VAL A 45 -7.60 -7.65 7.74
C VAL A 45 -7.61 -6.40 8.61
N LEU A 46 -6.73 -5.46 8.31
CA LEU A 46 -6.73 -4.15 8.94
C LEU A 46 -7.64 -3.21 8.14
N THR A 47 -8.56 -2.56 8.82
CA THR A 47 -9.47 -1.57 8.22
C THR A 47 -9.32 -0.23 8.92
N GLU A 48 -9.78 0.83 8.26
CA GLU A 48 -9.94 2.10 8.93
C GLU A 48 -10.96 2.00 10.08
N THR A 49 -10.85 2.92 11.03
CA THR A 49 -11.84 3.15 12.08
C THR A 49 -12.07 4.65 12.19
N ASP A 50 -13.01 5.08 13.03
CA ASP A 50 -13.26 6.51 13.26
C ASP A 50 -12.02 7.28 13.73
N ALA A 51 -11.06 6.60 14.37
CA ALA A 51 -9.80 7.20 14.82
C ALA A 51 -8.75 7.35 13.71
N PHE A 52 -9.02 6.88 12.48
CA PHE A 52 -8.06 6.87 11.39
C PHE A 52 -7.60 8.28 11.03
N ALA A 53 -8.51 9.25 10.88
CA ALA A 53 -8.16 10.62 10.48
C ALA A 53 -7.18 11.28 11.46
N ALA A 54 -7.41 11.14 12.77
CA ALA A 54 -6.51 11.64 13.81
C ALA A 54 -5.15 10.91 13.79
N THR A 55 -5.17 9.60 13.56
CA THR A 55 -3.94 8.80 13.48
C THR A 55 -3.11 9.16 12.24
N TYR A 56 -3.74 9.35 11.09
CA TYR A 56 -3.09 9.78 9.86
C TYR A 56 -2.45 11.17 10.03
N ALA A 57 -3.18 12.13 10.61
CA ALA A 57 -2.64 13.46 10.91
C ALA A 57 -1.39 13.37 11.80
N LYS A 58 -1.40 12.51 12.82
CA LYS A 58 -0.24 12.26 13.68
C LYS A 58 0.91 11.59 12.93
N ALA A 59 0.65 10.54 12.15
CA ALA A 59 1.67 9.82 11.39
C ALA A 59 2.40 10.73 10.39
N THR A 60 1.67 11.68 9.80
CA THR A 60 2.15 12.59 8.76
C THR A 60 2.66 13.93 9.30
N GLN A 61 2.48 14.22 10.59
CA GLN A 61 2.92 15.45 11.21
C GLN A 61 4.42 15.70 10.98
N GLY A 62 4.74 16.91 10.52
CA GLY A 62 6.11 17.33 10.21
C GLY A 62 6.72 16.71 8.94
N LYS A 63 5.96 15.93 8.16
CA LYS A 63 6.44 15.26 6.94
C LYS A 63 5.80 15.89 5.70
N ALA A 64 6.61 16.10 4.66
CA ALA A 64 6.12 16.51 3.35
C ALA A 64 5.55 15.30 2.59
N ILE A 65 4.34 14.88 2.94
CA ILE A 65 3.67 13.75 2.29
C ILE A 65 3.13 14.21 0.93
N ARG A 66 3.78 13.76 -0.15
CA ARG A 66 3.41 14.07 -1.54
C ARG A 66 3.72 12.88 -2.44
N GLY A 67 2.99 12.77 -3.55
CA GLY A 67 3.21 11.73 -4.56
C GLY A 67 3.14 10.33 -3.95
N ASN A 68 4.19 9.54 -4.17
CA ASN A 68 4.27 8.14 -3.76
C ASN A 68 4.19 7.92 -2.24
N LEU A 69 4.44 8.95 -1.42
CA LEU A 69 4.36 8.83 0.03
C LEU A 69 2.93 8.87 0.58
N VAL A 70 1.93 9.27 -0.23
CA VAL A 70 0.54 9.35 0.25
C VAL A 70 -0.03 7.95 0.55
N PRO A 71 0.08 6.96 -0.35
CA PRO A 71 -0.31 5.58 -0.03
C PRO A 71 0.49 4.97 1.13
N ASP A 72 1.80 5.21 1.21
CA ASP A 72 2.63 4.67 2.29
C ASP A 72 2.26 5.26 3.65
N ALA A 73 1.97 6.57 3.69
CA ALA A 73 1.47 7.24 4.89
C ALA A 73 0.11 6.68 5.33
N HIS A 74 -0.76 6.34 4.38
CA HIS A 74 -2.03 5.70 4.69
C HIS A 74 -1.82 4.32 5.32
N LEU A 75 -0.92 3.51 4.75
CA LEU A 75 -0.60 2.19 5.31
C LEU A 75 0.05 2.33 6.69
N ALA A 76 1.00 3.24 6.86
CA ALA A 76 1.63 3.51 8.16
C ALA A 76 0.59 3.95 9.21
N ALA A 77 -0.36 4.83 8.84
CA ALA A 77 -1.43 5.24 9.75
C ALA A 77 -2.33 4.06 10.15
N LEU A 78 -2.66 3.15 9.23
CA LEU A 78 -3.39 1.91 9.55
C LEU A 78 -2.60 1.02 10.52
N LEU A 79 -1.30 0.81 10.27
CA LEU A 79 -0.46 0.03 11.17
C LEU A 79 -0.39 0.66 12.57
N GLN A 80 -0.25 1.99 12.64
CA GLN A 80 -0.24 2.73 13.90
C GLN A 80 -1.57 2.61 14.65
N LEU A 81 -2.69 2.73 13.94
CA LEU A 81 -4.05 2.64 14.48
C LEU A 81 -4.28 1.29 15.16
N HIS A 82 -3.78 0.21 14.55
CA HIS A 82 -3.90 -1.16 15.07
C HIS A 82 -2.74 -1.59 15.97
N GLY A 83 -1.86 -0.67 16.36
CA GLY A 83 -0.74 -0.94 17.27
C GLY A 83 0.34 -1.86 16.69
N VAL A 84 0.40 -2.02 15.37
CA VAL A 84 1.44 -2.79 14.69
C VAL A 84 2.73 -1.99 14.66
N LYS A 85 3.76 -2.54 15.30
CA LYS A 85 5.08 -1.89 15.42
C LYS A 85 6.14 -2.47 14.50
N ARG A 86 5.87 -3.61 13.85
CA ARG A 86 6.84 -4.33 13.02
C ARG A 86 6.26 -4.55 11.64
N LEU A 87 7.02 -4.17 10.61
CA LEU A 87 6.68 -4.35 9.22
C LEU A 87 7.81 -5.09 8.51
N TYR A 88 7.49 -6.22 7.90
CA TYR A 88 8.40 -6.89 6.97
C TYR A 88 8.18 -6.32 5.57
N SER A 89 9.18 -5.62 5.03
CA SER A 89 9.09 -5.00 3.71
C SER A 89 10.48 -4.77 3.12
N THR A 90 10.59 -4.87 1.80
CA THR A 90 11.78 -4.45 1.05
C THR A 90 11.78 -2.94 0.76
N ASP A 91 10.66 -2.26 1.02
CA ASP A 91 10.54 -0.82 0.80
C ASP A 91 11.09 -0.03 2.00
N SER A 92 12.23 0.62 1.78
CA SER A 92 12.92 1.40 2.81
C SER A 92 12.20 2.69 3.20
N ASP A 93 11.24 3.17 2.39
CA ASP A 93 10.55 4.42 2.68
C ASP A 93 9.71 4.36 3.96
N PHE A 94 9.30 3.16 4.39
CA PHE A 94 8.64 2.96 5.68
C PHE A 94 9.51 3.35 6.88
N ARG A 95 10.84 3.42 6.74
CA ARG A 95 11.74 3.90 7.80
C ARG A 95 11.53 5.37 8.17
N LYS A 96 10.80 6.14 7.34
CA LYS A 96 10.38 7.53 7.64
C LYS A 96 9.32 7.59 8.77
N PHE A 97 8.71 6.46 9.13
CA PHE A 97 7.72 6.36 10.20
C PHE A 97 8.36 5.74 11.45
N GLU A 98 8.88 6.59 12.33
CA GLU A 98 9.71 6.20 13.49
C GLU A 98 9.08 5.19 14.47
N PHE A 99 7.75 5.04 14.46
CA PHE A 99 7.07 4.05 15.29
C PHE A 99 7.18 2.60 14.73
N LEU A 100 7.64 2.43 13.48
CA LEU A 100 7.80 1.15 12.81
C LEU A 100 9.24 0.64 12.88
N GLU A 101 9.38 -0.60 13.36
CA GLU A 101 10.51 -1.47 13.11
C GLU A 101 10.35 -2.11 11.71
N VAL A 102 11.10 -1.62 10.72
CA VAL A 102 11.08 -2.14 9.35
C VAL A 102 12.16 -3.21 9.19
N ILE A 103 11.75 -4.45 8.94
CA ILE A 103 12.63 -5.61 8.73
C ILE A 103 12.63 -5.97 7.25
N HIS A 104 13.82 -6.08 6.67
CA HIS A 104 13.95 -6.64 5.33
C HIS A 104 13.78 -8.16 5.41
N PRO A 105 12.83 -8.78 4.69
CA PRO A 105 12.49 -10.19 4.87
C PRO A 105 13.53 -11.18 4.31
N PHE A 106 14.53 -10.68 3.58
CA PHE A 106 15.56 -11.50 2.92
C PHE A 106 16.98 -11.17 3.38
N ASP A 107 17.13 -10.32 4.41
CA ASP A 107 18.39 -10.13 5.13
C ASP A 107 18.55 -11.24 6.18
#